data_AF-A0A9D9Y8F6-F1
#
_entry.id   AF-A0A9D9Y8F6-F1
#
_cell.length_a   1.000
_cell.length_b   1.000
_cell.length_c   1.000
_cell.angle_alpha   90.00
_cell.angle_beta   90.00
_cell.angle_gamma   90.00
#
_symmetry.space_group_name_H-M   'P 1'
#
loop_
_entity.id
_entity.type
_entity.pdbx_description
1 polymer ?
#
loop_
_entity_poly.entity_id
_entity_poly.type
_entity_poly.pdbx_seq_one_letter_code
_entity_poly.pdbx_strand_id
1 'polypeptide(L)'
;MVFHFTLFLWSLIFSLGLWFAAEGKILLQWSWYFSVIGPLVIISLIAAQRVTHRIADAAFPILLSVTAPILLSLIDAQIEQELFVVIAGGVYYLGLLALYRLRSAPADQTAQALLSTAIMAAMFFFYSGIYGFYVNFNFPLWGLMTLFFLGTGAVSYQALMNREQRNRRRALFYSLVLGLIMGECAWAFGFLPFGYLTTGTIALILYAILWDVTFTAFYGELSLKRVVVRVLFLLLLVVLILTSTPWYILT
;
A
#
# COMPACT_ATOMS: atom_id res chain seq x y z
N MET A 1 1.06 -8.27 26.80
CA MET A 1 1.09 -7.25 25.73
C MET A 1 1.53 -5.95 26.39
N VAL A 2 2.79 -5.54 26.19
CA VAL A 2 3.25 -4.26 26.72
C VAL A 2 2.95 -3.21 25.65
N PHE A 3 2.18 -2.19 26.02
CA PHE A 3 1.92 -1.03 25.18
C PHE A 3 3.25 -0.32 24.94
N HIS A 4 3.77 -0.39 23.71
CA HIS A 4 5.02 0.29 23.39
C HIS A 4 4.69 1.73 23.04
N PHE A 5 4.81 2.59 24.05
CA PHE A 5 4.59 4.03 23.94
C PHE A 5 5.31 4.66 22.74
N THR A 6 6.50 4.17 22.41
CA THR A 6 7.27 4.62 21.23
C THR A 6 6.54 4.37 19.90
N LEU A 7 5.89 3.21 19.74
CA LEU A 7 5.14 2.90 18.51
C LEU A 7 3.91 3.80 18.38
N PHE A 8 3.19 3.97 19.49
CA PHE A 8 2.05 4.86 19.58
C PHE A 8 2.44 6.31 19.27
N LEU A 9 3.57 6.78 19.80
CA LEU A 9 4.09 8.12 19.55
C LEU A 9 4.38 8.34 18.05
N TRP A 10 5.04 7.39 17.38
CA TRP A 10 5.31 7.51 15.94
C TRP A 10 4.03 7.50 15.10
N SER A 11 3.04 6.67 15.44
CA SER A 11 1.75 6.70 14.75
C SER A 11 0.97 7.98 15.02
N LEU A 12 1.08 8.55 16.23
CA LEU A 12 0.45 9.82 16.57
C LEU A 12 1.08 10.96 15.77
N ILE A 13 2.41 11.02 15.68
CA ILE A 13 3.12 12.02 14.87
C ILE A 13 2.72 11.92 13.39
N PHE A 14 2.65 10.69 12.84
CA PHE A 14 2.19 10.47 11.47
C PHE A 14 0.75 10.95 11.26
N SER A 15 -0.16 10.59 12.18
CA SER A 15 -1.57 10.98 12.09
C SER A 15 -1.76 12.48 12.25
N LEU A 16 -1.02 13.14 13.15
CA LEU A 16 -1.02 14.58 13.30
C LEU A 16 -0.50 15.27 12.03
N GLY A 17 0.55 14.72 11.39
CA GLY A 17 1.03 15.25 10.11
C GLY A 17 -0.02 15.19 9.01
N LEU A 18 -0.80 14.09 8.93
CA LEU A 18 -1.94 14.00 8.02
C LEU A 18 -3.09 14.92 8.41
N TRP A 19 -3.37 15.07 9.71
CA TRP A 19 -4.39 15.98 10.22
C TRP A 19 -4.09 17.43 9.83
N PHE A 20 -2.86 17.89 10.04
CA PHE A 20 -2.42 19.22 9.60
C PHE A 20 -2.54 19.41 8.08
N ALA A 21 -2.29 18.34 7.30
CA ALA A 21 -2.48 18.39 5.86
C ALA A 21 -3.96 18.49 5.45
N ALA A 22 -4.88 17.90 6.24
CA ALA A 22 -6.32 17.96 6.01
C ALA A 22 -6.91 19.33 6.39
N GLU A 23 -6.47 19.93 7.50
CA GLU A 23 -6.92 21.28 7.91
C GLU A 23 -6.40 22.39 6.99
N GLY A 24 -5.22 22.19 6.40
CA GLY A 24 -4.66 23.11 5.43
C GLY A 24 -5.51 23.17 4.14
N LYS A 25 -5.52 24.32 3.47
CA LYS A 25 -6.07 24.38 2.10
C LYS A 25 -5.28 23.42 1.21
N ILE A 26 -5.90 22.33 0.81
CA ILE A 26 -5.31 21.35 -0.09
C ILE A 26 -5.15 22.02 -1.45
N LEU A 27 -3.91 22.37 -1.78
CA LEU A 27 -3.56 22.93 -3.09
C LEU A 27 -3.05 21.78 -3.95
N LEU A 28 -3.70 21.53 -5.08
CA LEU A 28 -3.26 20.58 -6.11
C LEU A 28 -2.02 21.14 -6.85
N GLN A 29 -0.93 21.34 -6.12
CA GLN A 29 0.34 21.87 -6.59
C GLN A 29 1.49 20.99 -6.07
N TRP A 30 2.53 20.81 -6.88
CA TRP A 30 3.71 20.02 -6.52
C TRP A 30 4.37 20.49 -5.21
N SER A 31 4.40 21.80 -4.97
CA SER A 31 4.94 22.39 -3.73
C SER A 31 4.23 21.88 -2.48
N TRP A 32 2.91 21.75 -2.52
CA TRP A 32 2.11 21.21 -1.42
C TRP A 32 2.48 19.74 -1.17
N TYR A 33 2.49 18.91 -2.22
CA TYR A 33 2.86 17.49 -2.09
C TYR A 33 4.26 17.32 -1.52
N PHE A 34 5.26 18.08 -1.98
CA PHE A 34 6.63 18.00 -1.44
C PHE A 34 6.68 18.43 0.03
N SER A 35 5.93 19.48 0.41
CA SER A 35 5.89 19.99 1.78
C SER A 35 5.22 19.05 2.77
N VAL A 36 4.25 18.24 2.33
CA VAL A 36 3.53 17.28 3.19
C VAL A 36 4.21 15.90 3.17
N ILE A 37 4.49 15.36 1.99
CA ILE A 37 5.06 14.02 1.83
C ILE A 37 6.49 13.97 2.37
N GLY A 38 7.31 15.00 2.12
CA GLY A 38 8.71 15.03 2.53
C GLY A 38 8.92 14.79 4.03
N PRO A 39 8.31 15.59 4.92
CA PRO A 39 8.38 15.38 6.36
C PRO A 39 7.83 14.02 6.80
N LEU A 40 6.70 13.57 6.24
CA LEU A 40 6.11 12.28 6.58
C LEU A 40 7.00 11.10 6.19
N VAL A 41 7.70 11.18 5.06
CA VAL A 41 8.67 10.16 4.63
C VAL A 41 9.87 10.13 5.58
N ILE A 42 10.38 11.29 5.99
CA ILE A 42 11.49 11.39 6.96
C ILE A 42 11.06 10.79 8.30
N ILE A 43 9.88 11.13 8.80
CA ILE A 43 9.30 10.58 10.03
C ILE A 43 9.19 9.05 9.93
N SER A 44 8.69 8.54 8.81
CA SER A 44 8.56 7.10 8.57
C SER A 44 9.88 6.36 8.50
N LEU A 45 10.90 6.96 7.88
CA LEU A 45 12.25 6.41 7.83
C LEU A 45 12.85 6.32 9.25
N ILE A 46 12.74 7.40 10.03
CA ILE A 46 13.25 7.46 11.40
C ILE A 46 12.49 6.47 12.29
N ALA A 47 11.16 6.42 12.20
CA ALA A 47 10.33 5.50 12.95
C ALA A 47 10.70 4.04 12.64
N ALA A 48 10.76 3.67 11.35
CA ALA A 48 11.15 2.33 10.93
C ALA A 48 12.54 1.95 11.43
N GLN A 49 13.53 2.84 11.28
CA GLN A 49 14.90 2.60 11.73
C GLN A 49 14.98 2.49 13.27
N ARG A 50 14.26 3.32 14.02
CA ARG A 50 14.25 3.26 15.49
C ARG A 50 13.59 2.00 16.02
N VAL A 51 12.57 1.50 15.33
CA VAL A 51 11.79 0.33 15.74
C VAL A 51 12.48 -0.98 15.34
N THR A 52 12.97 -1.07 14.11
CA THR A 52 13.50 -2.31 13.51
C THR A 52 15.04 -2.38 13.46
N HIS A 53 15.73 -1.23 13.52
CA HIS A 53 17.14 -1.03 13.15
C HIS A 53 17.51 -1.46 11.72
N ARG A 54 16.53 -1.64 10.84
CA ARG A 54 16.75 -2.06 9.45
C ARG A 54 16.04 -1.09 8.52
N ILE A 55 16.81 -0.45 7.66
CA ILE A 55 16.26 0.50 6.68
C ILE A 55 15.37 -0.22 5.64
N ALA A 56 15.65 -1.51 5.38
CA ALA A 56 14.84 -2.32 4.47
C ALA A 56 13.37 -2.47 4.92
N ASP A 57 13.08 -2.29 6.21
CA ASP A 57 11.71 -2.36 6.75
C ASP A 57 10.95 -1.03 6.64
N ALA A 58 11.58 0.00 6.05
CA ALA A 58 10.97 1.30 5.85
C ALA A 58 10.11 1.39 4.57
N ALA A 59 10.11 0.38 3.69
CA ALA A 59 9.38 0.49 2.42
C ALA A 59 7.86 0.66 2.64
N PHE A 60 7.25 -0.10 3.55
CA PHE A 60 5.84 0.01 3.93
C PHE A 60 5.50 1.37 4.59
N PRO A 61 6.21 1.82 5.65
CA PRO A 61 5.94 3.13 6.26
C PRO A 61 6.12 4.29 5.27
N ILE A 62 7.15 4.21 4.40
CA ILE A 62 7.38 5.21 3.35
C ILE A 62 6.23 5.21 2.34
N LEU A 63 5.77 4.03 1.91
CA LEU A 63 4.65 3.92 0.96
C LEU A 63 3.41 4.62 1.52
N LEU A 64 3.07 4.38 2.80
CA LEU A 64 1.96 5.08 3.45
C LEU A 64 2.18 6.60 3.53
N SER A 65 3.38 7.06 3.88
CA SER A 65 3.70 8.49 3.93
C SER A 65 3.59 9.20 2.59
N VAL A 66 3.81 8.49 1.47
CA VAL A 66 3.63 9.05 0.14
C VAL A 66 2.16 9.01 -0.25
N THR A 67 1.49 7.90 -0.01
CA THR A 67 0.18 7.61 -0.62
C THR A 67 -1.00 8.12 0.18
N ALA A 68 -0.89 8.18 1.51
CA ALA A 68 -1.95 8.70 2.36
C ALA A 68 -2.21 10.20 2.08
N PRO A 69 -1.21 11.10 1.97
CA PRO A 69 -1.45 12.49 1.60
C PRO A 69 -2.05 12.65 0.19
N ILE A 70 -1.64 11.81 -0.76
CA ILE A 70 -2.19 11.83 -2.12
C ILE A 70 -3.66 11.46 -2.08
N LEU A 71 -4.03 10.36 -1.43
CA LEU A 71 -5.42 9.94 -1.36
C LEU A 71 -6.27 10.91 -0.52
N LEU A 72 -5.71 11.47 0.56
CA LEU A 72 -6.35 12.52 1.36
C LEU A 72 -6.70 13.74 0.51
N SER A 73 -5.83 14.13 -0.43
CA SER A 73 -6.08 15.26 -1.34
C SER A 73 -7.23 15.05 -2.34
N LEU A 74 -7.71 13.81 -2.47
CA LEU A 74 -8.81 13.42 -3.37
C LEU A 74 -10.15 13.26 -2.63
N ILE A 75 -10.18 13.48 -1.31
CA ILE A 75 -11.40 13.38 -0.50
C ILE A 75 -11.94 14.79 -0.29
N ASP A 76 -13.17 15.05 -0.73
CA ASP A 76 -13.76 16.40 -0.66
C ASP A 76 -14.44 16.69 0.69
N ALA A 77 -15.07 15.69 1.30
CA ALA A 77 -15.83 15.87 2.52
C ALA A 77 -14.91 15.88 3.75
N GLN A 78 -14.97 16.94 4.56
CA GLN A 78 -14.13 17.10 5.76
C GLN A 78 -14.26 15.91 6.74
N ILE A 79 -15.48 15.43 6.99
CA ILE A 79 -15.71 14.28 7.89
C ILE A 79 -15.01 13.02 7.35
N GLU A 80 -15.01 12.83 6.03
CA GLU A 80 -14.34 11.69 5.39
C GLU A 80 -12.82 11.83 5.46
N GLN A 81 -12.28 13.05 5.33
CA GLN A 81 -10.86 13.31 5.52
C GLN A 81 -10.42 12.98 6.95
N GLU A 82 -11.15 13.44 7.96
CA GLU A 82 -10.85 13.17 9.37
C GLU A 82 -10.90 11.66 9.68
N LEU A 83 -11.93 10.97 9.17
CA LEU A 83 -12.04 9.52 9.30
C LEU A 83 -10.87 8.81 8.59
N PHE A 84 -10.49 9.27 7.40
CA PHE A 84 -9.36 8.73 6.66
C PHE A 84 -8.04 8.89 7.43
N VAL A 85 -7.80 10.05 8.07
CA VAL A 85 -6.63 10.27 8.92
C VAL A 85 -6.56 9.24 10.04
N VAL A 86 -7.68 8.97 10.72
CA VAL A 86 -7.76 7.96 11.79
C VAL A 86 -7.47 6.56 11.24
N ILE A 87 -8.05 6.18 10.10
CA ILE A 87 -7.84 4.88 9.47
C ILE A 87 -6.36 4.73 9.05
N ALA A 88 -5.80 5.72 8.36
CA ALA A 88 -4.40 5.71 7.92
C ALA A 88 -3.43 5.62 9.10
N GLY A 89 -3.70 6.38 10.17
CA GLY A 89 -2.96 6.29 11.44
C GLY A 89 -3.03 4.91 12.08
N GLY A 90 -4.21 4.29 12.08
CA GLY A 90 -4.43 2.92 12.54
C GLY A 90 -3.63 1.89 11.74
N VAL A 91 -3.70 1.95 10.40
CA VAL A 91 -2.91 1.06 9.52
C VAL A 91 -1.42 1.24 9.75
N TYR A 92 -0.96 2.49 9.88
CA TYR A 92 0.44 2.81 10.17
C TYR A 92 0.90 2.23 11.52
N TYR A 93 0.08 2.40 12.57
CA TYR A 93 0.33 1.80 13.89
C TYR A 93 0.43 0.28 13.84
N LEU A 94 -0.56 -0.39 13.20
CA LEU A 94 -0.58 -1.84 13.08
C LEU A 94 0.65 -2.37 12.32
N GLY A 95 1.05 -1.69 11.25
CA GLY A 95 2.25 -2.06 10.50
C GLY A 95 3.54 -1.89 11.32
N LEU A 96 3.70 -0.78 12.06
CA LEU A 96 4.86 -0.61 12.95
C LEU A 96 4.88 -1.65 14.09
N LEU A 97 3.72 -1.96 14.67
CA LEU A 97 3.59 -3.00 15.70
C LEU A 97 3.95 -4.38 15.15
N ALA A 98 3.52 -4.70 13.92
CA ALA A 98 3.86 -5.94 13.26
C ALA A 98 5.38 -6.05 13.03
N LEU A 99 6.00 -5.00 12.47
CA LEU A 99 7.45 -4.96 12.23
C LEU A 99 8.25 -5.08 13.53
N TYR A 100 7.81 -4.39 14.58
CA TYR A 100 8.42 -4.50 15.90
C TYR A 100 8.39 -5.94 16.43
N ARG A 101 7.24 -6.63 16.32
CA ARG A 101 7.10 -8.02 16.77
C ARG A 101 7.92 -8.99 15.94
N LEU A 102 7.90 -8.85 14.61
CA LEU A 102 8.64 -9.72 13.69
C LEU A 102 10.16 -9.61 13.85
N ARG A 103 10.66 -8.45 14.29
CA ARG A 103 12.07 -8.30 14.67
C ARG A 103 12.48 -9.25 15.79
N SER A 104 11.68 -9.33 16.85
CA SER A 104 11.99 -10.15 18.04
C SER A 104 11.58 -11.62 17.84
N ALA A 105 10.50 -11.86 17.12
CA ALA A 105 9.94 -13.19 16.86
C ALA A 105 9.55 -13.34 15.38
N PRO A 106 10.50 -13.71 14.49
CA PRO A 106 10.24 -13.85 13.05
C PRO A 106 9.16 -14.89 12.70
N ALA A 107 8.98 -15.89 13.57
CA ALA A 107 8.00 -16.96 13.40
C ALA A 107 6.60 -16.62 13.96
N ASP A 108 6.38 -15.41 14.49
CA ASP A 108 5.08 -14.99 15.04
C ASP A 108 4.04 -14.82 13.92
N GLN A 109 3.16 -15.81 13.76
CA GLN A 109 2.12 -15.82 12.75
C GLN A 109 1.11 -14.67 12.91
N THR A 110 0.86 -14.21 14.15
CA THR A 110 -0.06 -13.09 14.39
C THR A 110 0.52 -11.80 13.84
N ALA A 111 1.82 -11.56 14.08
CA ALA A 111 2.50 -10.39 13.55
C ALA A 111 2.65 -10.45 12.01
N GLN A 112 2.85 -11.64 11.43
CA GLN A 112 2.86 -11.80 9.96
C GLN A 112 1.50 -11.49 9.35
N ALA A 113 0.41 -11.96 9.96
CA ALA A 113 -0.95 -11.64 9.52
C ALA A 113 -1.23 -10.14 9.64
N LEU A 114 -0.83 -9.53 10.77
CA LEU A 114 -0.99 -8.09 11.00
C LEU A 114 -0.24 -7.26 9.96
N LEU A 115 1.01 -7.61 9.66
CA LEU A 115 1.81 -6.95 8.63
C LEU A 115 1.16 -7.11 7.25
N SER A 116 0.69 -8.32 6.93
CA SER A 116 0.05 -8.59 5.63
C SER A 116 -1.21 -7.75 5.45
N THR A 117 -2.06 -7.65 6.48
CA THR A 117 -3.25 -6.80 6.45
C THR A 117 -2.88 -5.32 6.29
N ALA A 118 -1.88 -4.83 7.03
CA ALA A 118 -1.43 -3.45 6.92
C ALA A 118 -0.88 -3.15 5.51
N ILE A 119 -0.12 -4.09 4.94
CA ILE A 119 0.38 -4.01 3.56
C ILE A 119 -0.78 -3.95 2.56
N MET A 120 -1.80 -4.80 2.70
CA MET A 120 -2.95 -4.77 1.78
C MET A 120 -3.68 -3.42 1.84
N ALA A 121 -3.88 -2.86 3.03
CA ALA A 121 -4.47 -1.52 3.18
C ALA A 121 -3.58 -0.43 2.56
N ALA A 122 -2.26 -0.48 2.76
CA ALA A 122 -1.34 0.47 2.16
C ALA A 122 -1.27 0.34 0.63
N MET A 123 -1.34 -0.88 0.09
CA MET A 123 -1.38 -1.11 -1.35
C MET A 123 -2.69 -0.59 -1.96
N PHE A 124 -3.81 -0.67 -1.23
CA PHE A 124 -5.05 -0.03 -1.64
C PHE A 124 -4.89 1.50 -1.73
N PHE A 125 -4.28 2.14 -0.72
CA PHE A 125 -4.01 3.57 -0.73
C PHE A 125 -3.06 3.95 -1.87
N PHE A 126 -2.05 3.11 -2.11
CA PHE A 126 -1.09 3.29 -3.18
C PHE A 126 -1.76 3.23 -4.56
N TYR A 127 -2.49 2.16 -4.88
CA TYR A 127 -3.12 2.05 -6.20
C TYR A 127 -4.19 3.12 -6.42
N SER A 128 -5.04 3.37 -5.42
CA SER A 128 -6.09 4.39 -5.53
C SER A 128 -5.51 5.79 -5.61
N GLY A 129 -4.54 6.12 -4.74
CA GLY A 129 -3.91 7.43 -4.69
C GLY A 129 -3.11 7.75 -5.94
N ILE A 130 -2.23 6.83 -6.39
CA ILE A 130 -1.40 7.07 -7.58
C ILE A 130 -2.26 7.09 -8.85
N TYR A 131 -3.28 6.24 -8.97
CA TYR A 131 -4.19 6.30 -10.12
C TYR A 131 -5.03 7.59 -10.09
N GLY A 132 -5.50 8.02 -8.91
CA GLY A 132 -6.19 9.30 -8.77
C GLY A 132 -5.30 10.48 -9.14
N PHE A 133 -4.04 10.46 -8.73
CA PHE A 133 -3.05 11.45 -9.16
C PHE A 133 -2.85 11.43 -10.68
N TYR A 134 -2.81 10.24 -11.29
CA TYR A 134 -2.71 10.10 -12.74
C TYR A 134 -3.86 10.77 -13.49
N VAL A 135 -5.10 10.50 -13.07
CA VAL A 135 -6.30 11.07 -13.71
C VAL A 135 -6.39 12.59 -13.49
N ASN A 136 -6.13 13.08 -12.27
CA ASN A 136 -6.35 14.49 -11.93
C ASN A 136 -5.22 15.44 -12.40
N PHE A 137 -3.98 14.95 -12.49
CA PHE A 137 -2.82 15.76 -12.89
C PHE A 137 -2.36 15.52 -14.33
N ASN A 138 -3.09 14.71 -15.11
CA ASN A 138 -2.69 14.27 -16.44
C ASN A 138 -1.25 13.73 -16.45
N PHE A 139 -0.92 12.93 -15.42
CA PHE A 139 0.41 12.36 -15.26
C PHE A 139 0.67 11.37 -16.41
N PRO A 140 1.89 11.26 -16.94
CA PRO A 140 2.12 10.37 -18.07
C PRO A 140 1.95 8.90 -17.68
N LEU A 141 1.41 8.09 -18.61
CA LEU A 141 1.15 6.66 -18.41
C LEU A 141 2.41 5.87 -18.04
N TRP A 142 3.55 6.18 -18.67
CA TRP A 142 4.82 5.53 -18.32
C TRP A 142 5.22 5.77 -16.86
N GLY A 143 4.86 6.94 -16.32
CA GLY A 143 5.08 7.29 -14.93
C GLY A 143 4.20 6.45 -14.01
N LEU A 144 2.91 6.29 -14.35
CA LEU A 144 1.99 5.42 -13.62
C LEU A 144 2.51 3.97 -13.57
N MET A 145 2.91 3.42 -14.71
CA MET A 145 3.49 2.07 -14.81
C MET A 145 4.73 1.92 -13.93
N THR A 146 5.63 2.92 -13.99
CA THR A 146 6.88 2.93 -13.20
C THR A 146 6.59 2.97 -11.71
N LEU A 147 5.65 3.82 -11.27
CA LEU A 147 5.26 3.89 -9.87
C LEU A 147 4.66 2.57 -9.42
N PHE A 148 3.71 2.00 -10.16
CA PHE A 148 3.09 0.70 -9.83
C PHE A 148 4.13 -0.42 -9.71
N PHE A 149 5.10 -0.44 -10.61
CA PHE A 149 6.24 -1.36 -10.57
C PHE A 149 7.07 -1.20 -9.28
N LEU A 150 7.53 0.02 -9.00
CA LEU A 150 8.42 0.29 -7.87
C LEU A 150 7.73 0.10 -6.52
N GLY A 151 6.50 0.63 -6.38
CA GLY A 151 5.73 0.53 -5.13
C GLY A 151 5.40 -0.92 -4.78
N THR A 152 4.86 -1.67 -5.75
CA THR A 152 4.55 -3.09 -5.57
C THR A 152 5.81 -3.90 -5.28
N GLY A 153 6.89 -3.67 -6.05
CA GLY A 153 8.15 -4.38 -5.89
C GLY A 153 8.79 -4.14 -4.52
N ALA A 154 8.86 -2.88 -4.07
CA ALA A 154 9.48 -2.52 -2.80
C ALA A 154 8.74 -3.16 -1.60
N VAL A 155 7.42 -3.09 -1.59
CA VAL A 155 6.59 -3.64 -0.50
C VAL A 155 6.61 -5.16 -0.51
N SER A 156 6.52 -5.78 -1.69
CA SER A 156 6.61 -7.23 -1.83
C SER A 156 7.97 -7.76 -1.38
N TYR A 157 9.05 -7.05 -1.72
CA TYR A 157 10.41 -7.39 -1.29
C TYR A 157 10.54 -7.34 0.23
N GLN A 158 10.07 -6.27 0.87
CA GLN A 158 10.07 -6.14 2.33
C GLN A 158 9.30 -7.30 2.98
N ALA A 159 8.10 -7.60 2.49
CA ALA A 159 7.25 -8.63 3.05
C ALA A 159 7.87 -10.03 2.95
N LEU A 160 8.49 -10.37 1.81
CA LEU A 160 9.20 -11.64 1.64
C LEU A 160 10.46 -11.71 2.51
N MET A 161 11.24 -10.64 2.59
CA MET A 161 12.47 -10.60 3.39
C MET A 161 12.19 -10.72 4.88
N ASN A 162 11.06 -10.18 5.36
CA ASN A 162 10.67 -10.26 6.76
C ASN A 162 10.38 -11.69 7.22
N ARG A 163 9.88 -12.53 6.31
CA ARG A 163 9.58 -13.93 6.61
C ARG A 163 10.75 -14.87 6.30
N GLU A 164 11.52 -14.64 5.24
CA GLU A 164 12.69 -15.46 4.91
C GLU A 164 13.95 -14.63 4.59
N GLN A 165 14.79 -14.41 5.60
CA GLN A 165 16.01 -13.58 5.47
C GLN A 165 17.14 -14.27 4.69
N ARG A 166 17.03 -15.57 4.42
CA ARG A 166 18.15 -16.39 3.90
C ARG A 166 18.32 -16.29 2.39
N ASN A 167 17.24 -16.10 1.62
CA ASN A 167 17.28 -16.16 0.16
C ASN A 167 16.93 -14.82 -0.52
N ARG A 168 17.82 -13.84 -0.37
CA ARG A 168 17.64 -12.46 -0.87
C ARG A 168 17.41 -12.39 -2.39
N ARG A 169 18.16 -13.17 -3.17
CA ARG A 169 18.04 -13.16 -4.64
C ARG A 169 16.68 -13.66 -5.09
N ARG A 170 16.16 -14.71 -4.44
CA ARG A 170 14.83 -15.24 -4.72
C ARG A 170 13.77 -14.20 -4.36
N ALA A 171 13.85 -13.60 -3.16
CA ALA A 171 12.91 -12.55 -2.74
C ALA A 171 12.88 -11.37 -3.72
N LEU A 172 14.06 -10.91 -4.17
CA LEU A 172 14.18 -9.84 -5.16
C LEU A 172 13.56 -10.23 -6.51
N PHE A 173 13.83 -11.44 -7.00
CA PHE A 173 13.27 -11.91 -8.27
C PHE A 173 11.74 -11.93 -8.24
N TYR A 174 11.13 -12.55 -7.22
CA TYR A 174 9.67 -12.60 -7.10
C TYR A 174 9.06 -11.20 -6.91
N SER A 175 9.70 -10.31 -6.15
CA SER A 175 9.21 -8.94 -6.01
C SER A 175 9.29 -8.12 -7.30
N LEU A 176 10.34 -8.33 -8.11
CA LEU A 176 10.47 -7.67 -9.42
C LEU A 176 9.43 -8.19 -10.41
N VAL A 177 9.17 -9.50 -10.42
CA VAL A 177 8.12 -10.10 -11.25
C VAL A 177 6.74 -9.58 -10.84
N LEU A 178 6.44 -9.53 -9.54
CA LEU A 178 5.19 -8.93 -9.03
C LEU A 178 5.04 -7.47 -9.44
N GLY A 179 6.11 -6.68 -9.26
CA GLY A 179 6.15 -5.30 -9.69
C GLY A 179 5.88 -5.17 -11.19
N LEU A 180 6.51 -5.99 -12.02
CA LEU A 180 6.38 -5.93 -13.47
C LEU A 180 4.95 -6.22 -13.91
N ILE A 181 4.35 -7.28 -13.37
CA ILE A 181 2.94 -7.62 -13.64
C ILE A 181 2.03 -6.45 -13.25
N MET A 182 2.21 -5.86 -12.07
CA MET A 182 1.38 -4.73 -11.65
C MET A 182 1.64 -3.45 -12.46
N GLY A 183 2.86 -3.23 -12.95
CA GLY A 183 3.18 -2.15 -13.89
C GLY A 183 2.45 -2.30 -15.22
N GLU A 184 2.41 -3.51 -15.78
CA GLU A 184 1.64 -3.83 -16.99
C GLU A 184 0.12 -3.74 -16.75
N CYS A 185 -0.36 -4.15 -15.57
CA CYS A 185 -1.76 -3.94 -15.20
C CYS A 185 -2.10 -2.44 -15.15
N ALA A 186 -1.18 -1.58 -14.71
CA ALA A 186 -1.38 -0.13 -14.70
C ALA A 186 -1.59 0.44 -16.10
N TRP A 187 -0.89 -0.10 -17.11
CA TRP A 187 -1.12 0.22 -18.51
C TRP A 187 -2.55 -0.15 -18.93
N ALA A 188 -3.00 -1.37 -18.62
CA ALA A 188 -4.36 -1.80 -18.93
C ALA A 188 -5.43 -0.94 -18.22
N PHE A 189 -5.18 -0.56 -16.96
CA PHE A 189 -6.07 0.30 -16.19
C PHE A 189 -6.19 1.71 -16.76
N GLY A 190 -5.16 2.24 -17.41
CA GLY A 190 -5.22 3.56 -18.06
C GLY A 190 -6.27 3.67 -19.17
N PHE A 191 -6.77 2.54 -19.69
CA PHE A 191 -7.85 2.51 -20.68
C PHE A 191 -9.24 2.28 -20.07
N LEU A 192 -9.33 2.02 -18.75
CA LEU A 192 -10.61 1.75 -18.10
C LEU A 192 -11.32 3.07 -17.73
N PRO A 193 -12.61 3.22 -18.05
CA PRO A 193 -13.38 4.43 -17.75
C PRO A 193 -13.87 4.45 -16.29
N PHE A 194 -13.03 4.04 -15.33
CA PHE A 194 -13.39 3.95 -13.93
C PHE A 194 -12.68 5.00 -13.08
N GLY A 195 -13.35 5.42 -12.01
CA GLY A 195 -12.77 6.28 -10.99
C GLY A 195 -11.63 5.59 -10.22
N TYR A 196 -10.84 6.40 -9.53
CA TYR A 196 -9.62 5.94 -8.86
C TYR A 196 -9.85 4.93 -7.73
N LEU A 197 -10.98 5.02 -7.02
CA LEU A 197 -11.33 4.05 -5.99
C LEU A 197 -11.64 2.67 -6.60
N THR A 198 -12.47 2.61 -7.64
CA THR A 198 -12.80 1.34 -8.33
C THR A 198 -11.56 0.71 -8.93
N THR A 199 -10.75 1.48 -9.67
CA THR A 199 -9.51 0.98 -10.26
C THR A 199 -8.53 0.54 -9.18
N GLY A 200 -8.40 1.30 -8.09
CA GLY A 200 -7.57 0.93 -6.95
C GLY A 200 -8.01 -0.36 -6.27
N THR A 201 -9.32 -0.61 -6.14
CA THR A 201 -9.85 -1.87 -5.61
C THR A 201 -9.59 -3.04 -6.56
N ILE A 202 -9.79 -2.87 -7.87
CA ILE A 202 -9.47 -3.91 -8.86
C ILE A 202 -7.97 -4.24 -8.83
N ALA A 203 -7.12 -3.22 -8.81
CA ALA A 203 -5.67 -3.38 -8.68
C ALA A 203 -5.29 -4.11 -7.40
N LEU A 204 -5.92 -3.78 -6.26
CA LEU A 204 -5.70 -4.48 -5.00
C LEU A 204 -6.10 -5.95 -5.08
N ILE A 205 -7.25 -6.27 -5.70
CA ILE A 205 -7.70 -7.65 -5.86
C ILE A 205 -6.70 -8.45 -6.70
N LEU A 206 -6.26 -7.90 -7.84
CA LEU A 206 -5.23 -8.54 -8.66
C LEU A 206 -3.93 -8.73 -7.89
N TYR A 207 -3.48 -7.70 -7.18
CA TYR A 207 -2.30 -7.80 -6.32
C TYR A 207 -2.47 -8.87 -5.25
N ALA A 208 -3.62 -8.97 -4.59
CA ALA A 208 -3.88 -9.99 -3.57
C ALA A 208 -3.81 -11.42 -4.14
N ILE A 209 -4.33 -11.64 -5.35
CA ILE A 209 -4.19 -12.92 -6.07
C ILE A 209 -2.70 -13.23 -6.31
N LEU A 210 -2.00 -12.28 -6.94
CA LEU A 210 -0.60 -12.45 -7.32
C LEU A 210 0.30 -12.63 -6.09
N TRP A 211 0.03 -11.89 -5.03
CA TRP A 211 0.69 -11.99 -3.74
C TRP A 211 0.54 -13.39 -3.15
N ASP A 212 -0.67 -13.94 -3.12
CA ASP A 212 -0.92 -15.28 -2.58
C ASP A 212 -0.23 -16.39 -3.41
N VAL A 213 -0.28 -16.30 -4.73
CA VAL A 213 0.43 -17.21 -5.64
C VAL A 213 1.94 -17.12 -5.43
N THR A 214 2.47 -15.91 -5.38
CA THR A 214 3.90 -15.67 -5.16
C THR A 214 4.36 -16.21 -3.82
N PHE A 215 3.58 -15.96 -2.77
CA PHE A 215 3.92 -16.37 -1.42
C PHE A 215 3.90 -17.90 -1.28
N THR A 216 2.87 -18.56 -1.80
CA THR A 216 2.80 -20.03 -1.81
C THR A 216 3.87 -20.67 -2.70
N ALA A 217 4.19 -20.07 -3.85
CA ALA A 217 5.29 -20.50 -4.72
C ALA A 217 6.66 -20.35 -4.05
N PHE A 218 6.86 -19.25 -3.34
CA PHE A 218 8.10 -18.97 -2.63
C PHE A 218 8.36 -20.01 -1.55
N TYR A 219 7.34 -20.38 -0.77
CA TYR A 219 7.44 -21.37 0.31
C TYR A 219 7.24 -22.84 -0.12
N GLY A 220 6.95 -23.11 -1.39
CA GLY A 220 6.77 -24.48 -1.90
C GLY A 220 5.45 -25.14 -1.49
N GLU A 221 4.47 -24.35 -1.04
CA GLU A 221 3.13 -24.82 -0.62
C GLU A 221 2.09 -24.68 -1.74
N LEU A 222 2.52 -24.67 -3.01
CA LEU A 222 1.63 -24.50 -4.14
C LEU A 222 0.63 -25.64 -4.23
N SER A 223 -0.64 -25.30 -4.06
CA SER A 223 -1.76 -26.19 -4.32
C SER A 223 -2.64 -25.60 -5.41
N LEU A 224 -2.69 -26.25 -6.57
CA LEU A 224 -3.47 -25.80 -7.72
C LEU A 224 -4.96 -25.62 -7.35
N LYS A 225 -5.52 -26.54 -6.56
CA LYS A 225 -6.90 -26.43 -6.06
C LYS A 225 -7.13 -25.17 -5.23
N ARG A 226 -6.19 -24.81 -4.35
CA ARG A 226 -6.27 -23.61 -3.50
C ARG A 226 -6.20 -22.34 -4.34
N VAL A 227 -5.29 -22.29 -5.31
CA VAL A 227 -5.10 -21.13 -6.20
C VAL A 227 -6.37 -20.91 -7.04
N VAL A 228 -6.91 -21.96 -7.67
CA VAL A 228 -8.10 -21.85 -8.53
C VAL A 228 -9.31 -21.33 -7.74
N VAL A 229 -9.58 -21.87 -6.54
CA VAL A 229 -10.70 -21.42 -5.70
C VAL A 229 -10.56 -19.94 -5.31
N ARG A 230 -9.34 -19.50 -4.95
CA ARG A 230 -9.08 -18.10 -4.57
C ARG A 230 -9.20 -17.16 -5.74
N VAL A 231 -8.66 -17.54 -6.91
CA VAL A 231 -8.78 -16.76 -8.15
C VAL A 231 -10.26 -16.60 -8.53
N LEU A 232 -11.05 -17.68 -8.50
CA LEU A 232 -12.48 -17.61 -8.82
C LEU A 232 -13.24 -16.72 -7.84
N PHE A 233 -12.99 -16.85 -6.54
CA PHE A 233 -13.61 -15.99 -5.52
C PHE A 233 -13.28 -14.51 -5.73
N LEU A 234 -12.01 -14.19 -6.00
CA LEU A 234 -11.57 -12.82 -6.20
C LEU A 234 -12.06 -12.24 -7.54
N LEU A 235 -12.13 -13.04 -8.60
CA LEU A 235 -12.76 -12.65 -9.87
C LEU A 235 -14.25 -12.33 -9.69
N LEU A 236 -14.97 -13.10 -8.86
CA LEU A 236 -16.36 -12.81 -8.52
C LEU A 236 -16.50 -11.45 -7.83
N LEU A 237 -15.56 -11.09 -6.94
CA LEU A 237 -15.53 -9.75 -6.35
C LEU A 237 -15.26 -8.65 -7.38
N VAL A 238 -14.37 -8.88 -8.34
CA VAL A 238 -14.15 -7.94 -9.46
C VAL A 238 -15.43 -7.74 -10.26
N VAL A 239 -16.13 -8.83 -10.63
CA VAL A 239 -17.40 -8.74 -11.35
C VAL A 239 -18.44 -7.96 -10.54
N LEU A 240 -18.57 -8.23 -9.25
CA LEU A 240 -19.50 -7.52 -8.37
C LEU A 240 -19.21 -6.01 -8.37
N ILE A 241 -17.96 -5.61 -8.22
CA ILE A 241 -17.53 -4.21 -8.24
C ILE A 241 -17.79 -3.55 -9.60
N LEU A 242 -17.48 -4.25 -10.69
CA LEU A 242 -17.72 -3.76 -12.04
C LEU A 242 -19.22 -3.56 -12.32
N THR A 243 -20.08 -4.43 -11.77
CA THR A 243 -21.54 -4.29 -11.91
C THR A 243 -22.13 -3.19 -11.03
N SER A 244 -21.50 -2.87 -9.89
CA SER A 244 -21.98 -1.81 -8.99
C SER A 244 -21.43 -0.43 -9.34
N THR A 245 -20.35 -0.36 -10.11
CA THR A 245 -19.72 0.91 -10.48
C THR A 245 -20.46 1.55 -11.68
N PRO A 246 -20.74 2.86 -11.63
CA PRO A 246 -21.24 3.57 -12.80
C PRO A 246 -20.26 3.54 -13.98
N TRP A 247 -20.74 3.13 -15.15
CA TRP A 247 -19.96 3.04 -16.40
C TRP A 247 -19.95 4.34 -17.21
N TYR A 248 -19.95 5.48 -16.53
CA TYR A 248 -19.98 6.79 -17.20
C TYR A 248 -18.77 7.63 -16.81
N ILE A 249 -18.12 8.15 -17.85
CA ILE A 249 -17.12 9.20 -17.76
C ILE A 249 -17.90 10.47 -17.41
N LEU A 250 -17.74 11.00 -16.19
CA LEU A 250 -18.12 12.38 -15.92
C LEU A 250 -17.16 13.26 -16.74
N THR A 251 -17.61 13.64 -17.93
CA THR A 251 -17.01 14.69 -18.77
C THR A 251 -17.17 16.05 -18.12
#